data_AF-A0A963ZJP3-F1
#
_entry.id   AF-A0A963ZJP3-F1
#
_cell.length_a   1.000
_cell.length_b   1.000
_cell.length_c   1.000
_cell.angle_alpha   90.00
_cell.angle_beta   90.00
_cell.angle_gamma   90.00
#
_symmetry.space_group_name_H-M   'P 1'
#
loop_
_entity.id
_entity.type
_entity.pdbx_description
1 polymer ?
#
loop_
_entity_poly.entity_id
_entity_poly.type
_entity_poly.pdbx_seq_one_letter_code
_entity_poly.pdbx_strand_id
1 'polypeptide(L)'
;MKALITAGGRGTRLRPLTHTQNKHLIPIANRPILQYALESVRDAGIRSVGVVVGIDNGKEVVDWLGKGDAFGLNVEYIWQDAPLGLAHVVKISQDYIGSEPFVFYLGDNIVVGGIERFVTAFQQDEVDCFLTLARVHDPERFGVPEFDGDGKIVGVVEKPSEPKSPFAVSGIYLYGSAIFEAVNAIEPSERGELEISDAHDWLLKNDYRVGHGEITGWWKDTGLPGDLLEANRLVLSTITPSIAGSVDNTSDIAGQVIIEEGAEIIASRVRGPAIIGRGAKIVDSYVGPYSAIGPDSYLQRCEVEYSILMDRAVVREVDTRIEGSLLGADVEIIRSQGKPRVQRFILGEQSRVEVV
;
A
#
# COMPACT_ATOMS: atom_id res chain seq x y z
N MET A 1 -10.44 14.38 16.73
CA MET A 1 -10.50 13.50 15.56
C MET A 1 -9.41 12.46 15.69
N LYS A 2 -9.79 11.19 15.56
CA LYS A 2 -8.88 10.04 15.58
C LYS A 2 -8.72 9.49 14.16
N ALA A 3 -7.75 8.60 13.98
CA ALA A 3 -7.69 7.75 12.80
C ALA A 3 -7.82 6.27 13.20
N LEU A 4 -8.37 5.48 12.29
CA LEU A 4 -8.45 4.04 12.34
C LEU A 4 -7.79 3.51 11.07
N ILE A 5 -6.74 2.70 11.19
CA ILE A 5 -5.99 2.16 10.05
C ILE A 5 -6.06 0.64 10.05
N THR A 6 -6.35 0.01 8.92
CA THR A 6 -6.32 -1.46 8.80
C THR A 6 -4.91 -1.98 8.52
N ALA A 7 -4.53 -3.03 9.24
CA ALA A 7 -3.26 -3.73 9.07
C ALA A 7 -3.38 -5.27 9.22
N GLY A 8 -4.61 -5.81 9.25
CA GLY A 8 -4.90 -7.22 9.56
C GLY A 8 -5.13 -8.18 8.38
N GLY A 9 -5.18 -7.68 7.15
CA GLY A 9 -5.44 -8.53 5.97
C GLY A 9 -4.35 -9.58 5.72
N ARG A 10 -4.75 -10.82 5.39
CA ARG A 10 -3.82 -11.94 5.10
C ARG A 10 -3.06 -11.82 3.78
N GLY A 11 -3.48 -10.94 2.86
CA GLY A 11 -2.75 -10.64 1.62
C GLY A 11 -2.54 -11.85 0.69
N THR A 12 -3.46 -12.82 0.66
CA THR A 12 -3.30 -14.10 -0.04
C THR A 12 -3.02 -13.98 -1.55
N ARG A 13 -3.48 -12.89 -2.18
CA ARG A 13 -3.24 -12.57 -3.59
C ARG A 13 -1.81 -12.12 -3.91
N LEU A 14 -1.04 -11.72 -2.89
CA LEU A 14 0.36 -11.30 -3.00
C LEU A 14 1.35 -12.41 -2.66
N ARG A 15 0.86 -13.64 -2.46
CA ARG A 15 1.74 -14.79 -2.29
C ARG A 15 2.60 -14.96 -3.57
N PRO A 16 3.89 -15.32 -3.43
CA PRO A 16 4.50 -15.89 -2.23
C PRO A 16 4.96 -14.89 -1.16
N LEU A 17 5.02 -13.59 -1.44
CA LEU A 17 5.60 -12.59 -0.53
C LEU A 17 4.93 -12.58 0.84
N THR A 18 3.61 -12.75 0.87
CA THR A 18 2.81 -12.74 2.10
C THR A 18 2.77 -14.06 2.86
N HIS A 19 3.58 -15.06 2.48
CA HIS A 19 3.82 -16.23 3.33
C HIS A 19 4.70 -15.90 4.54
N THR A 20 5.63 -14.95 4.38
CA THR A 20 6.66 -14.65 5.38
C THR A 20 6.63 -13.21 5.87
N GLN A 21 5.74 -12.37 5.32
CA GLN A 21 5.62 -10.97 5.71
C GLN A 21 4.16 -10.51 5.67
N ASN A 22 3.77 -9.66 6.61
CA ASN A 22 2.50 -8.94 6.57
C ASN A 22 2.43 -8.04 5.33
N LYS A 23 1.31 -8.09 4.59
CA LYS A 23 1.13 -7.33 3.35
C LYS A 23 1.41 -5.83 3.48
N HIS A 24 1.07 -5.23 4.63
CA HIS A 24 1.23 -3.79 4.83
C HIS A 24 2.68 -3.39 5.08
N LEU A 25 3.57 -4.37 5.31
CA LEU A 25 5.00 -4.16 5.48
C LEU A 25 5.82 -4.42 4.21
N ILE A 26 5.17 -4.85 3.12
CA ILE A 26 5.82 -4.95 1.81
C ILE A 26 6.28 -3.54 1.40
N PRO A 27 7.54 -3.38 0.94
CA PRO A 27 8.07 -2.07 0.61
C PRO A 27 7.62 -1.59 -0.77
N ILE A 28 7.29 -0.31 -0.84
CA ILE A 28 7.12 0.47 -2.07
C ILE A 28 8.14 1.61 -1.97
N ALA A 29 9.02 1.75 -2.97
CA ALA A 29 10.16 2.66 -2.92
C ALA A 29 10.95 2.56 -1.59
N ASN A 30 11.28 1.33 -1.18
CA ASN A 30 11.97 0.98 0.08
C ASN A 30 11.27 1.39 1.38
N ARG A 31 9.97 1.72 1.34
CA ARG A 31 9.19 2.10 2.52
C ARG A 31 7.94 1.22 2.63
N PRO A 32 7.63 0.67 3.82
CA PRO A 32 6.41 -0.13 4.04
C PRO A 32 5.14 0.57 3.56
N ILE A 33 4.20 -0.17 2.95
CA ILE A 33 2.91 0.39 2.49
C ILE A 33 2.17 1.11 3.63
N LEU A 34 2.17 0.52 4.83
CA LEU A 34 1.53 1.10 6.03
C LEU A 34 2.08 2.49 6.38
N GLN A 35 3.36 2.74 6.08
CA GLN A 35 4.01 4.02 6.36
C GLN A 35 3.31 5.16 5.62
N TYR A 36 2.86 4.96 4.38
CA TYR A 36 2.19 5.99 3.59
C TYR A 36 0.85 6.41 4.20
N ALA A 37 0.09 5.45 4.75
CA ALA A 37 -1.16 5.74 5.45
C ALA A 37 -0.91 6.52 6.75
N LEU A 38 0.08 6.08 7.55
CA LEU A 38 0.46 6.74 8.80
C LEU A 38 0.89 8.19 8.58
N GLU A 39 1.73 8.44 7.57
CA GLU A 39 2.19 9.78 7.23
C GLU A 39 1.05 10.64 6.66
N SER A 40 0.18 10.08 5.83
CA SER A 40 -1.01 10.81 5.34
C SER A 40 -1.91 11.29 6.48
N VAL A 41 -2.11 10.45 7.49
CA VAL A 41 -2.88 10.76 8.69
C VAL A 41 -2.17 11.82 9.56
N ARG A 42 -0.86 11.67 9.76
CA ARG A 42 -0.03 12.64 10.48
C ARG A 42 -0.07 14.02 9.81
N ASP A 43 0.11 14.05 8.49
CA ASP A 43 0.20 15.30 7.73
C ASP A 43 -1.16 16.01 7.67
N ALA A 44 -2.27 15.27 7.77
CA ALA A 44 -3.61 15.81 7.99
C ALA A 44 -3.89 16.29 9.43
N GLY A 45 -2.87 16.35 10.29
CA GLY A 45 -2.96 16.87 11.67
C GLY A 45 -3.50 15.88 12.71
N ILE A 46 -3.77 14.63 12.34
CA ILE A 46 -4.27 13.61 13.25
C ILE A 46 -3.09 12.95 13.98
N ARG A 47 -3.21 12.74 15.30
CA ARG A 47 -2.12 12.19 16.13
C ARG A 47 -2.49 10.87 16.81
N SER A 48 -3.77 10.66 17.16
CA SER A 48 -4.23 9.43 17.80
C SER A 48 -4.70 8.43 16.75
N VAL A 49 -4.06 7.26 16.68
CA VAL A 49 -4.28 6.26 15.63
C VAL A 49 -4.57 4.90 16.25
N GLY A 50 -5.74 4.35 15.93
CA GLY A 50 -6.06 2.95 16.19
C GLY A 50 -5.60 2.12 14.99
N VAL A 51 -4.78 1.09 15.20
CA VAL A 51 -4.34 0.19 14.14
C VAL A 51 -4.97 -1.17 14.36
N VAL A 52 -5.81 -1.57 13.42
CA VAL A 52 -6.53 -2.85 13.48
C VAL A 52 -5.65 -3.94 12.89
N VAL A 53 -5.21 -4.86 13.73
CA VAL A 53 -4.28 -5.93 13.39
C VAL A 53 -4.97 -7.30 13.48
N GLY A 54 -4.60 -8.22 12.59
CA GLY A 54 -5.13 -9.58 12.59
C GLY A 54 -4.40 -10.46 13.61
N ILE A 55 -5.10 -11.42 14.20
CA ILE A 55 -4.53 -12.34 15.20
C ILE A 55 -3.29 -13.11 14.69
N ASP A 56 -3.26 -13.46 13.40
CA ASP A 56 -2.21 -14.31 12.81
C ASP A 56 -0.92 -13.55 12.45
N ASN A 57 -1.04 -12.30 11.99
CA ASN A 57 0.06 -11.53 11.38
C ASN A 57 0.23 -10.12 11.98
N GLY A 58 -0.52 -9.80 13.03
CA GLY A 58 -0.50 -8.50 13.68
C GLY A 58 0.78 -8.21 14.43
N LYS A 59 1.46 -9.24 14.94
CA LYS A 59 2.69 -9.08 15.72
C LYS A 59 3.79 -8.36 14.94
N GLU A 60 3.96 -8.65 13.65
CA GLU A 60 4.96 -7.97 12.81
C GLU A 60 4.68 -6.46 12.71
N VAL A 61 3.42 -6.08 12.59
CA VAL A 61 3.00 -4.66 12.56
C VAL A 61 3.26 -4.00 13.91
N VAL A 62 2.97 -4.70 15.01
CA VAL A 62 3.25 -4.20 16.38
C VAL A 62 4.74 -3.98 16.58
N ASP A 63 5.57 -4.95 16.19
CA ASP A 63 7.03 -4.89 16.35
C ASP A 63 7.64 -3.77 15.50
N TRP A 64 7.14 -3.56 14.27
CA TRP A 64 7.62 -2.52 13.37
C TRP A 64 7.18 -1.11 13.79
N LEU A 65 5.90 -0.93 14.13
CA LEU A 65 5.32 0.39 14.39
C LEU A 65 5.54 0.87 15.84
N GLY A 66 5.60 -0.06 16.80
CA GLY A 66 5.69 0.27 18.22
C GLY A 66 4.59 1.25 18.66
N LYS A 67 4.92 2.24 19.49
CA LYS A 67 3.92 3.22 19.95
C LYS A 67 3.61 4.33 18.94
N GLY A 68 4.23 4.32 17.76
CA GLY A 68 4.09 5.37 16.76
C GLY A 68 5.02 6.57 16.95
N ASP A 69 5.89 6.57 17.97
CA ASP A 69 6.79 7.70 18.30
C ASP A 69 7.68 8.11 17.12
N ALA A 70 8.19 7.14 16.36
CA ALA A 70 9.01 7.38 15.16
C ALA A 70 8.27 8.17 14.06
N PHE A 71 6.94 8.14 14.08
CA PHE A 71 6.07 8.87 13.17
C PHE A 71 5.42 10.10 13.82
N GLY A 72 5.70 10.40 15.10
CA GLY A 72 5.02 11.45 15.85
C GLY A 72 3.53 11.17 16.07
N LEU A 73 3.16 9.89 16.20
CA LEU A 73 1.79 9.40 16.39
C LEU A 73 1.67 8.69 17.74
N ASN A 74 0.45 8.64 18.28
CA ASN A 74 0.07 7.84 19.44
C ASN A 74 -0.74 6.64 18.94
N VAL A 75 -0.12 5.46 18.92
CA VAL A 75 -0.73 4.25 18.36
C VAL A 75 -1.34 3.37 19.45
N GLU A 76 -2.59 2.94 19.23
CA GLU A 76 -3.27 1.89 19.97
C GLU A 76 -3.61 0.73 19.03
N TYR A 77 -3.48 -0.51 19.50
CA TYR A 77 -3.72 -1.70 18.67
C TYR A 77 -5.06 -2.33 18.99
N ILE A 78 -5.84 -2.59 17.96
CA ILE A 78 -7.15 -3.24 18.05
C ILE A 78 -7.04 -4.60 17.37
N TRP A 79 -7.21 -5.67 18.14
CA TRP A 79 -7.05 -7.03 17.62
C TRP A 79 -8.36 -7.50 16.98
N GLN A 80 -8.26 -7.95 15.73
CA GLN A 80 -9.35 -8.57 14.99
C GLN A 80 -9.16 -10.09 14.98
N ASP A 81 -10.10 -10.79 15.60
CA ASP A 81 -10.06 -12.26 15.71
C ASP A 81 -10.21 -12.96 14.35
N ALA A 82 -11.05 -12.40 13.47
CA ALA A 82 -11.31 -12.94 12.14
C ALA A 82 -11.60 -11.84 11.10
N PRO A 83 -11.22 -12.03 9.83
CA PRO A 83 -11.42 -11.06 8.76
C PRO A 83 -12.89 -11.06 8.27
N LEU A 84 -13.82 -10.63 9.10
CA LEU A 84 -15.27 -10.63 8.82
C LEU A 84 -15.75 -9.39 8.04
N GLY A 85 -14.90 -8.82 7.18
CA GLY A 85 -15.21 -7.63 6.39
C GLY A 85 -14.80 -6.28 7.01
N LEU A 86 -14.91 -5.21 6.22
CA LEU A 86 -14.46 -3.86 6.60
C LEU A 86 -15.39 -3.19 7.62
N ALA A 87 -16.70 -3.41 7.54
CA ALA A 87 -17.62 -2.88 8.54
C ALA A 87 -17.42 -3.55 9.92
N HIS A 88 -16.97 -4.81 9.95
CA HIS A 88 -16.56 -5.47 11.19
C HIS A 88 -15.39 -4.72 11.86
N VAL A 89 -14.42 -4.24 11.08
CA VAL A 89 -13.29 -3.46 11.61
C VAL A 89 -13.78 -2.19 12.31
N VAL A 90 -14.70 -1.45 11.68
CA VAL A 90 -15.29 -0.26 12.28
C VAL A 90 -16.05 -0.63 13.56
N LYS A 91 -16.87 -1.69 13.51
CA LYS A 91 -17.67 -2.18 14.65
C LYS A 91 -16.84 -2.50 15.89
N ILE A 92 -15.76 -3.27 15.76
CA ILE A 92 -14.90 -3.64 16.91
C ILE A 92 -14.07 -2.47 17.44
N SER A 93 -13.97 -1.39 16.67
CA SER A 93 -13.18 -0.21 17.04
C SER A 93 -14.01 0.86 17.75
N GLN A 94 -15.30 0.62 17.98
CA GLN A 94 -16.24 1.59 18.54
C GLN A 94 -15.80 2.12 19.90
N ASP A 95 -15.31 1.27 20.80
CA ASP A 95 -14.85 1.68 22.13
C ASP A 95 -13.61 2.59 22.06
N TYR A 96 -12.68 2.29 21.15
CA TYR A 96 -11.50 3.13 20.92
C TYR A 96 -11.88 4.50 20.35
N ILE A 97 -12.79 4.54 19.37
CA ILE A 97 -13.20 5.78 18.72
C ILE A 97 -14.03 6.65 19.67
N GLY A 98 -15.03 6.07 20.32
CA GLY A 98 -16.02 6.80 21.12
C GLY A 98 -17.01 7.57 20.23
N SER A 99 -17.28 8.82 20.58
CA SER A 99 -18.22 9.70 19.85
C SER A 99 -17.53 10.75 18.97
N GLU A 100 -16.20 10.70 18.84
CA GLU A 100 -15.48 11.66 18.01
C GLU A 100 -15.57 11.30 16.52
N PRO A 101 -15.58 12.30 15.62
CA PRO A 101 -15.35 12.03 14.21
C PRO A 101 -13.96 11.42 13.99
N PHE A 102 -13.83 10.57 12.98
CA PHE A 102 -12.59 9.87 12.69
C PHE A 102 -12.39 9.59 11.21
N VAL A 103 -11.12 9.42 10.83
CA VAL A 103 -10.74 8.90 9.51
C VAL A 103 -10.60 7.39 9.61
N PHE A 104 -11.25 6.64 8.73
CA PHE A 104 -10.98 5.23 8.50
C PHE A 104 -10.14 5.08 7.22
N TYR A 105 -8.94 4.53 7.34
CA TYR A 105 -7.97 4.41 6.25
C TYR A 105 -7.57 2.94 6.08
N LEU A 106 -7.76 2.38 4.88
CA LEU A 106 -7.27 1.04 4.57
C LEU A 106 -5.76 1.09 4.36
N GLY A 107 -4.99 0.45 5.25
CA GLY A 107 -3.53 0.65 5.31
C GLY A 107 -2.74 0.09 4.12
N ASP A 108 -3.41 -0.52 3.15
CA ASP A 108 -2.89 -1.02 1.86
C ASP A 108 -3.23 -0.10 0.67
N ASN A 109 -3.83 1.06 0.95
CA ASN A 109 -4.13 2.07 -0.06
C ASN A 109 -3.05 3.17 -0.02
N ILE A 110 -2.61 3.61 -1.19
CA ILE A 110 -1.66 4.72 -1.33
C ILE A 110 -2.35 5.87 -2.07
N VAL A 111 -2.31 7.06 -1.47
CA VAL A 111 -2.81 8.30 -2.08
C VAL A 111 -1.71 9.34 -2.17
N VAL A 112 -1.38 9.74 -3.39
CA VAL A 112 -0.44 10.83 -3.64
C VAL A 112 -1.18 12.17 -3.44
N GLY A 113 -0.63 13.01 -2.57
CA GLY A 113 -1.23 14.30 -2.20
C GLY A 113 -1.98 14.31 -0.86
N GLY A 114 -1.97 13.18 -0.14
CA GLY A 114 -2.51 13.09 1.22
C GLY A 114 -4.03 13.23 1.31
N ILE A 115 -4.53 13.40 2.54
CA ILE A 115 -5.97 13.40 2.85
C ILE A 115 -6.49 14.69 3.48
N GLU A 116 -5.62 15.68 3.70
CA GLU A 116 -5.94 16.93 4.43
C GLU A 116 -7.17 17.65 3.86
N ARG A 117 -7.29 17.70 2.52
CA ARG A 117 -8.43 18.34 1.85
C ARG A 117 -9.77 17.65 2.16
N PHE A 118 -9.78 16.34 2.31
CA PHE A 118 -10.98 15.57 2.62
C PHE A 118 -11.36 15.71 4.10
N VAL A 119 -10.36 15.77 4.98
CA VAL A 119 -10.56 16.10 6.41
C VAL A 119 -11.19 17.49 6.55
N THR A 120 -10.69 18.46 5.79
CA THR A 120 -11.21 19.83 5.80
C THR A 120 -12.65 19.87 5.27
N ALA A 121 -12.92 19.23 4.12
CA ALA A 121 -14.26 19.19 3.53
C ALA A 121 -15.28 18.52 4.47
N PHE A 122 -14.94 17.37 5.06
CA PHE A 122 -15.81 16.69 6.02
C PHE A 122 -16.17 17.57 7.23
N GLN A 123 -15.23 18.35 7.76
CA GLN A 123 -15.48 19.27 8.86
C GLN A 123 -16.34 20.47 8.46
N GLN A 124 -16.27 20.91 7.21
CA GLN A 124 -17.01 22.08 6.70
C GLN A 124 -18.44 21.73 6.25
N ASP A 125 -18.61 20.57 5.62
CA ASP A 125 -19.90 20.15 5.03
C ASP A 125 -20.88 19.61 6.09
N GLU A 126 -20.41 19.42 7.33
CA GLU A 126 -21.18 18.88 8.46
C GLU A 126 -21.89 17.56 8.13
N VAL A 127 -21.29 16.69 7.32
CA VAL A 127 -21.89 15.41 6.93
C VAL A 127 -21.64 14.31 7.97
N ASP A 128 -22.47 13.28 7.97
CA ASP A 128 -22.34 12.12 8.87
C ASP A 128 -21.31 11.10 8.35
N CYS A 129 -21.11 11.08 7.04
CA CYS A 129 -20.15 10.24 6.34
C CYS A 129 -19.62 10.99 5.11
N PHE A 130 -18.32 10.85 4.83
CA PHE A 130 -17.70 11.39 3.62
C PHE A 130 -16.87 10.33 2.93
N LEU A 131 -17.25 10.05 1.68
CA LEU A 131 -16.64 9.04 0.85
C LEU A 131 -15.62 9.69 -0.08
N THR A 132 -14.37 9.24 -0.03
CA THR A 132 -13.40 9.65 -1.06
C THR A 132 -13.55 8.73 -2.26
N LEU A 133 -13.52 9.28 -3.47
CA LEU A 133 -13.81 8.56 -4.70
C LEU A 133 -12.62 8.59 -5.64
N ALA A 134 -12.36 7.48 -6.33
CA ALA A 134 -11.35 7.41 -7.39
C ALA A 134 -12.01 6.94 -8.68
N ARG A 135 -11.68 7.59 -9.81
CA ARG A 135 -12.12 7.11 -11.13
C ARG A 135 -11.27 5.90 -11.53
N VAL A 136 -11.92 4.80 -11.91
CA VAL A 136 -11.26 3.53 -12.25
C VAL A 136 -11.74 2.98 -13.59
N HIS A 137 -10.96 2.08 -14.19
CA HIS A 137 -11.32 1.41 -15.44
C HIS A 137 -12.19 0.17 -15.22
N ASP A 138 -12.12 -0.42 -14.03
CA ASP A 138 -12.73 -1.68 -13.60
C ASP A 138 -13.54 -1.52 -12.30
N PRO A 139 -14.64 -0.72 -12.30
CA PRO A 139 -15.41 -0.41 -11.09
C PRO A 139 -16.07 -1.64 -10.43
N GLU A 140 -16.31 -2.72 -11.18
CA GLU A 140 -16.94 -3.96 -10.71
C GLU A 140 -16.17 -4.68 -9.58
N ARG A 141 -14.93 -4.26 -9.32
CA ARG A 141 -14.08 -4.82 -8.26
C ARG A 141 -14.24 -4.11 -6.91
N PHE A 142 -14.98 -3.01 -6.85
CA PHE A 142 -15.04 -2.11 -5.70
C PHE A 142 -16.48 -1.78 -5.29
N GLY A 143 -16.64 -1.04 -4.19
CA GLY A 143 -17.88 -0.33 -3.89
C GLY A 143 -18.08 0.82 -4.89
N VAL A 144 -19.22 0.85 -5.57
CA VAL A 144 -19.52 1.85 -6.61
C VAL A 144 -20.65 2.76 -6.13
N PRO A 145 -20.44 4.09 -6.05
CA PRO A 145 -21.50 5.03 -5.71
C PRO A 145 -22.42 5.25 -6.92
N GLU A 146 -23.71 5.40 -6.62
CA GLU A 146 -24.74 5.87 -7.54
C GLU A 146 -25.06 7.34 -7.25
N PHE A 147 -25.21 8.15 -8.29
CA PHE A 147 -25.47 9.58 -8.18
C PHE A 147 -26.85 9.94 -8.72
N ASP A 148 -27.49 10.94 -8.10
CA ASP A 148 -28.65 11.62 -8.68
C ASP A 148 -28.26 12.66 -9.73
N GLY A 149 -29.26 13.37 -10.27
CA GLY A 149 -29.06 14.41 -11.28
C GLY A 149 -28.30 15.64 -10.79
N ASP A 150 -28.22 15.85 -9.48
CA ASP A 150 -27.49 16.97 -8.85
C ASP A 150 -26.08 16.55 -8.38
N GLY A 151 -25.69 15.30 -8.62
CA GLY A 151 -24.37 14.76 -8.24
C GLY A 151 -24.26 14.35 -6.77
N LYS A 152 -25.37 14.15 -6.06
CA LYS A 152 -25.38 13.57 -4.70
C LYS A 152 -25.38 12.06 -4.76
N ILE A 153 -24.74 11.42 -3.77
CA ILE A 153 -24.78 9.96 -3.66
C ILE A 153 -26.16 9.54 -3.16
N VAL A 154 -26.79 8.60 -3.87
CA VAL A 154 -28.10 8.02 -3.52
C VAL A 154 -28.06 6.52 -3.27
N GLY A 155 -26.93 5.88 -3.53
CA GLY A 155 -26.69 4.47 -3.20
C GLY A 155 -25.21 4.12 -3.31
N VAL A 156 -24.82 3.02 -2.68
CA VAL A 156 -23.49 2.41 -2.85
C VAL A 156 -23.68 0.90 -2.96
N VAL A 157 -23.06 0.29 -3.97
CA VAL A 157 -23.18 -1.16 -4.21
C VAL A 157 -21.80 -1.80 -4.21
N GLU A 158 -21.62 -2.85 -3.40
CA GLU A 158 -20.38 -3.63 -3.39
C GLU A 158 -20.28 -4.51 -4.64
N LYS A 159 -19.19 -4.35 -5.41
CA LYS A 159 -18.82 -5.19 -6.55
C LYS A 159 -19.99 -5.48 -7.51
N PRO A 160 -20.64 -4.44 -8.05
CA PRO A 160 -21.78 -4.62 -8.92
C PRO A 160 -21.36 -5.28 -10.23
N SER A 161 -22.19 -6.18 -10.76
CA SER A 161 -22.02 -6.70 -12.12
C SER A 161 -22.25 -5.62 -13.19
N GLU A 162 -23.08 -4.63 -12.89
CA GLU A 162 -23.38 -3.48 -13.74
C GLU A 162 -23.12 -2.18 -12.95
N PRO A 163 -21.89 -1.62 -13.01
CA PRO A 163 -21.56 -0.42 -12.24
C PRO A 163 -22.32 0.81 -12.74
N LYS A 164 -22.97 1.52 -11.83
CA LYS A 164 -23.77 2.72 -12.13
C LYS A 164 -22.96 4.00 -12.29
N SER A 165 -21.66 3.96 -11.97
CA SER A 165 -20.74 5.07 -12.18
C SER A 165 -19.32 4.54 -12.43
N PRO A 166 -18.42 5.35 -13.01
CA PRO A 166 -17.02 4.98 -13.23
C PRO A 166 -16.14 5.19 -11.98
N PHE A 167 -16.76 5.39 -10.82
CA PHE A 167 -16.06 5.68 -9.57
C PHE A 167 -16.04 4.45 -8.67
N ALA A 168 -14.92 4.27 -7.98
CA ALA A 168 -14.80 3.40 -6.83
C ALA A 168 -14.79 4.27 -5.57
N VAL A 169 -15.51 3.83 -4.54
CA VAL A 169 -15.31 4.32 -3.18
C VAL A 169 -13.90 3.88 -2.76
N SER A 170 -13.03 4.86 -2.53
CA SER A 170 -11.65 4.62 -2.16
C SER A 170 -11.56 4.09 -0.73
N GLY A 171 -10.46 3.42 -0.40
CA GLY A 171 -10.18 2.92 0.95
C GLY A 171 -9.91 4.01 2.00
N ILE A 172 -10.47 5.21 1.86
CA ILE A 172 -10.31 6.33 2.78
C ILE A 172 -11.68 6.95 3.01
N TYR A 173 -12.10 6.95 4.26
CA TYR A 173 -13.43 7.34 4.67
C TYR A 173 -13.34 8.29 5.87
N LEU A 174 -14.29 9.22 5.97
CA LEU A 174 -14.43 10.05 7.16
C LEU A 174 -15.82 9.85 7.72
N TYR A 175 -15.92 9.57 9.01
CA TYR A 175 -17.17 9.20 9.64
C TYR A 175 -17.42 10.03 10.90
N GLY A 176 -18.69 10.40 11.10
CA GLY A 176 -19.26 10.70 12.40
C GLY A 176 -19.73 9.42 13.11
N SER A 177 -20.33 9.56 14.28
CA SER A 177 -20.77 8.42 15.11
C SER A 177 -21.90 7.58 14.48
N ALA A 178 -22.66 8.14 13.53
CA ALA A 178 -23.74 7.45 12.82
C ALA A 178 -23.28 6.14 12.14
N ILE A 179 -22.01 6.06 11.73
CA ILE A 179 -21.47 4.83 11.14
C ILE A 179 -21.61 3.63 12.09
N PHE A 180 -21.56 3.84 13.41
CA PHE A 180 -21.72 2.76 14.38
C PHE A 180 -23.15 2.21 14.39
N GLU A 181 -24.16 3.03 14.12
CA GLU A 181 -25.53 2.54 13.95
C GLU A 181 -25.62 1.65 12.71
N ALA A 182 -25.02 2.11 11.60
CA ALA A 182 -25.02 1.38 10.33
C ALA A 182 -24.30 0.03 10.43
N VAL A 183 -23.06 -0.03 10.91
CA VAL A 183 -22.29 -1.28 10.99
C VAL A 183 -22.86 -2.28 12.01
N ASN A 184 -23.70 -1.80 12.95
CA ASN A 184 -24.42 -2.65 13.89
C ASN A 184 -25.76 -3.16 13.32
N ALA A 185 -26.32 -2.49 12.31
CA ALA A 185 -27.60 -2.84 11.69
C ALA A 185 -27.48 -3.76 10.46
N ILE A 186 -26.33 -3.79 9.79
CA ILE A 186 -26.12 -4.64 8.60
C ILE A 186 -25.87 -6.11 8.97
N GLU A 187 -26.13 -7.00 8.00
CA GLU A 187 -25.89 -8.43 8.09
C GLU A 187 -24.76 -8.85 7.12
N PRO A 188 -24.07 -9.98 7.35
CA PRO A 188 -23.04 -10.46 6.44
C PRO A 188 -23.58 -10.71 5.02
N SER A 189 -22.80 -10.37 4.01
CA SER A 189 -23.11 -10.63 2.60
C SER A 189 -23.08 -12.13 2.28
N GLU A 190 -23.42 -12.51 1.04
CA GLU A 190 -23.26 -13.90 0.56
C GLU A 190 -21.81 -14.43 0.69
N ARG A 191 -20.84 -13.52 0.79
CA ARG A 191 -19.42 -13.84 1.02
C ARG A 191 -19.08 -14.10 2.48
N GLY A 192 -20.04 -13.88 3.40
CA GLY A 192 -19.85 -13.97 4.84
C GLY A 192 -19.11 -12.79 5.46
N GLU A 193 -18.96 -11.68 4.72
CA GLU A 193 -18.27 -10.46 5.16
C GLU A 193 -19.30 -9.36 5.47
N LEU A 194 -19.05 -8.56 6.51
CA LEU A 194 -19.74 -7.29 6.74
C LEU A 194 -19.13 -6.24 5.80
N GLU A 195 -19.82 -5.98 4.69
CA GLU A 195 -19.35 -5.06 3.66
C GLU A 195 -19.55 -3.61 4.12
N ILE A 196 -18.54 -2.76 3.90
CA ILE A 196 -18.64 -1.35 4.30
C ILE A 196 -19.61 -0.57 3.41
N SER A 197 -19.76 -0.98 2.15
CA SER A 197 -20.72 -0.43 1.19
C SER A 197 -22.16 -0.58 1.68
N ASP A 198 -22.50 -1.70 2.34
CA ASP A 198 -23.83 -1.91 2.92
C ASP A 198 -24.10 -0.93 4.07
N ALA A 199 -23.07 -0.56 4.84
CA ALA A 199 -23.20 0.46 5.89
C ALA A 199 -23.40 1.87 5.29
N HIS A 200 -22.74 2.20 4.17
CA HIS A 200 -22.97 3.47 3.47
C HIS A 200 -24.38 3.55 2.90
N ASP A 201 -24.85 2.47 2.28
CA ASP A 201 -26.20 2.37 1.74
C ASP A 201 -27.26 2.41 2.84
N TRP A 202 -26.99 1.81 4.01
CA TRP A 202 -27.84 1.94 5.19
C TRP A 202 -27.96 3.38 5.67
N LEU A 203 -26.84 4.13 5.74
CA LEU A 203 -26.87 5.55 6.13
C LEU A 203 -27.75 6.36 5.17
N LEU A 204 -27.59 6.17 3.87
CA LEU A 204 -28.39 6.84 2.83
C LEU A 204 -29.90 6.54 2.98
N LYS A 205 -30.26 5.28 3.26
CA LYS A 205 -31.65 4.85 3.44
C LYS A 205 -32.30 5.34 4.75
N ASN A 206 -31.50 5.80 5.71
CA ASN A 206 -31.96 6.32 7.00
C ASN A 206 -31.75 7.84 7.12
N ASP A 207 -31.75 8.56 5.99
CA ASP A 207 -31.70 10.02 5.90
C ASP A 207 -30.43 10.68 6.51
N TYR A 208 -29.34 9.94 6.66
CA TYR A 208 -28.05 10.51 7.07
C TYR A 208 -27.37 11.21 5.89
N ARG A 209 -26.59 12.26 6.19
CA ARG A 209 -25.89 13.05 5.17
C ARG A 209 -24.60 12.36 4.76
N VAL A 210 -24.53 11.92 3.51
CA VAL A 210 -23.33 11.32 2.92
C VAL A 210 -22.75 12.26 1.86
N GLY A 211 -21.59 12.86 2.17
CA GLY A 211 -20.80 13.68 1.27
C GLY A 211 -19.76 12.86 0.49
N HIS A 212 -19.13 13.48 -0.51
CA HIS A 212 -18.05 12.86 -1.25
C HIS A 212 -17.03 13.84 -1.81
N GLY A 213 -15.86 13.32 -2.16
CA GLY A 213 -14.80 14.10 -2.81
C GLY A 213 -13.88 13.23 -3.65
N GLU A 214 -13.49 13.73 -4.82
CA GLU A 214 -12.66 13.00 -5.77
C GLU A 214 -11.16 13.06 -5.41
N ILE A 215 -10.48 11.91 -5.54
CA ILE A 215 -9.04 11.82 -5.59
C ILE A 215 -8.59 12.23 -6.99
N THR A 216 -8.24 13.51 -7.16
CA THR A 216 -7.71 14.07 -8.41
C THR A 216 -6.24 13.73 -8.67
N GLY A 217 -5.54 13.20 -7.65
CA GLY A 217 -4.20 12.64 -7.76
C GLY A 217 -4.26 11.15 -8.08
N TRP A 218 -3.16 10.44 -7.85
CA TRP A 218 -3.13 8.99 -8.02
C TRP A 218 -3.53 8.27 -6.73
N TRP A 219 -4.38 7.26 -6.88
CA TRP A 219 -4.78 6.30 -5.86
C TRP A 219 -4.51 4.88 -6.35
N LYS A 220 -4.04 4.01 -5.46
CA LYS A 220 -3.81 2.60 -5.80
C LYS A 220 -4.05 1.70 -4.58
N ASP A 221 -4.86 0.65 -4.77
CA ASP A 221 -4.90 -0.54 -3.91
C ASP A 221 -3.77 -1.50 -4.31
N THR A 222 -2.90 -1.87 -3.37
CA THR A 222 -1.78 -2.79 -3.59
C THR A 222 -2.21 -4.25 -3.42
N GLY A 223 -3.22 -4.69 -4.17
CA GLY A 223 -3.84 -6.01 -4.01
C GLY A 223 -3.19 -7.15 -4.81
N LEU A 224 -2.46 -6.85 -5.88
CA LEU A 224 -1.78 -7.81 -6.77
C LEU A 224 -0.30 -7.44 -6.98
N PRO A 225 0.56 -8.39 -7.40
CA PRO A 225 1.96 -8.12 -7.71
C PRO A 225 2.17 -6.96 -8.70
N GLY A 226 1.38 -6.90 -9.77
CA GLY A 226 1.43 -5.79 -10.72
C GLY A 226 1.02 -4.44 -10.12
N ASP A 227 0.12 -4.45 -9.12
CA ASP A 227 -0.29 -3.23 -8.42
C ASP A 227 0.85 -2.68 -7.55
N LEU A 228 1.71 -3.55 -6.98
CA LEU A 228 2.91 -3.13 -6.24
C LEU A 228 3.93 -2.44 -7.16
N LEU A 229 4.18 -3.00 -8.34
CA LEU A 229 5.08 -2.37 -9.33
C LEU A 229 4.56 -1.00 -9.78
N GLU A 230 3.25 -0.90 -10.03
CA GLU A 230 2.63 0.37 -10.42
C GLU A 230 2.65 1.39 -9.28
N ALA A 231 2.34 0.98 -8.05
CA ALA A 231 2.48 1.84 -6.87
C ALA A 231 3.94 2.33 -6.69
N ASN A 232 4.92 1.44 -6.90
CA ASN A 232 6.34 1.79 -6.86
C ASN A 232 6.71 2.80 -7.94
N ARG A 233 6.23 2.61 -9.18
CA ARG A 233 6.41 3.55 -10.28
C ARG A 233 5.89 4.94 -9.92
N LEU A 234 4.67 5.00 -9.38
CA LEU A 234 4.00 6.24 -9.01
C LEU A 234 4.74 6.96 -7.87
N VAL A 235 5.11 6.25 -6.81
CA VAL A 235 5.87 6.86 -5.70
C VAL A 235 7.25 7.31 -6.16
N LEU A 236 7.98 6.50 -6.94
CA LEU A 236 9.30 6.88 -7.45
C LEU A 236 9.23 8.14 -8.33
N SER A 237 8.13 8.37 -9.06
CA SER A 237 7.97 9.57 -9.89
C SER A 237 7.88 10.89 -9.11
N THR A 238 7.65 10.83 -7.79
CA THR A 238 7.52 12.01 -6.92
C THR A 238 8.72 12.19 -5.97
N ILE A 239 9.73 11.33 -6.04
CA ILE A 239 10.88 11.39 -5.14
C ILE A 239 11.73 12.63 -5.40
N THR A 240 12.28 13.17 -4.31
CA THR A 240 13.34 14.18 -4.40
C THR A 240 14.69 13.48 -4.45
N PRO A 241 15.53 13.69 -5.48
CA PRO A 241 16.82 13.03 -5.61
C PRO A 241 17.75 13.37 -4.44
N SER A 242 18.52 12.39 -3.96
CA SER A 242 19.51 12.59 -2.91
C SER A 242 20.60 11.53 -2.95
N ILE A 243 21.84 11.88 -2.62
CA ILE A 243 22.96 10.94 -2.57
C ILE A 243 23.64 11.08 -1.21
N ALA A 244 23.38 10.12 -0.34
CA ALA A 244 24.02 9.96 0.97
C ALA A 244 25.03 8.80 1.01
N GLY A 245 24.96 7.87 0.05
CA GLY A 245 25.96 6.83 -0.17
C GLY A 245 27.16 7.30 -1.01
N SER A 246 27.93 6.34 -1.53
CA SER A 246 29.13 6.58 -2.33
C SER A 246 28.98 6.13 -3.78
N VAL A 247 29.56 6.89 -4.69
CA VAL A 247 29.59 6.63 -6.13
C VAL A 247 31.02 6.81 -6.61
N ASP A 248 31.59 5.80 -7.26
CA ASP A 248 32.96 5.91 -7.79
C ASP A 248 33.05 6.76 -9.07
N ASN A 249 34.27 7.08 -9.49
CA ASN A 249 34.52 7.92 -10.66
C ASN A 249 34.20 7.24 -12.01
N THR A 250 33.89 5.95 -12.00
CA THR A 250 33.59 5.18 -13.23
C THR A 250 32.10 4.92 -13.41
N SER A 251 31.31 5.21 -12.37
CA SER A 251 29.86 5.09 -12.36
C SER A 251 29.18 6.33 -12.94
N ASP A 252 27.96 6.14 -13.44
CA ASP A 252 27.17 7.18 -14.06
C ASP A 252 25.73 7.15 -13.54
N ILE A 253 25.32 8.24 -12.87
CA ILE A 253 24.00 8.42 -12.27
C ILE A 253 23.27 9.53 -13.04
N ALA A 254 22.07 9.25 -13.53
CA ALA A 254 21.26 10.25 -14.22
C ALA A 254 19.77 10.11 -13.88
N GLY A 255 19.04 11.23 -13.91
CA GLY A 255 17.63 11.29 -13.55
C GLY A 255 17.39 11.40 -12.04
N GLN A 256 16.17 11.11 -11.60
CA GLN A 256 15.79 11.19 -10.19
C GLN A 256 16.28 9.96 -9.42
N VAL A 257 17.39 10.05 -8.70
CA VAL A 257 17.95 8.89 -7.98
C VAL A 257 18.13 9.23 -6.51
N ILE A 258 17.69 8.32 -5.65
CA ILE A 258 18.03 8.29 -4.22
C ILE A 258 19.08 7.20 -4.00
N ILE A 259 20.20 7.55 -3.36
CA ILE A 259 21.22 6.62 -2.89
C ILE A 259 21.35 6.82 -1.39
N GLU A 260 20.84 5.88 -0.60
CA GLU A 260 20.83 5.97 0.86
C GLU A 260 22.21 5.77 1.49
N GLU A 261 22.31 6.09 2.78
CA GLU A 261 23.54 5.97 3.56
C GLU A 261 24.16 4.57 3.50
N GLY A 262 25.48 4.51 3.31
CA GLY A 262 26.23 3.25 3.25
C GLY A 262 26.09 2.49 1.92
N ALA A 263 25.22 2.92 1.01
CA ALA A 263 25.15 2.31 -0.32
C ALA A 263 26.40 2.63 -1.16
N GLU A 264 26.82 1.68 -1.99
CA GLU A 264 28.02 1.78 -2.83
C GLU A 264 27.67 1.51 -4.30
N ILE A 265 27.96 2.47 -5.18
CA ILE A 265 27.86 2.30 -6.64
C ILE A 265 29.26 2.28 -7.25
N ILE A 266 29.63 1.17 -7.88
CA ILE A 266 30.98 0.90 -8.38
C ILE A 266 30.89 0.43 -9.83
N ALA A 267 31.60 1.11 -10.75
CA ALA A 267 31.62 0.80 -12.18
C ALA A 267 30.22 0.54 -12.78
N SER A 268 29.19 1.25 -12.31
CA SER A 268 27.79 0.93 -12.59
C SER A 268 27.03 2.12 -13.17
N ARG A 269 25.87 1.85 -13.79
CA ARG A 269 24.96 2.88 -14.30
C ARG A 269 23.64 2.83 -13.57
N VAL A 270 23.17 3.98 -13.10
CA VAL A 270 21.83 4.12 -12.51
C VAL A 270 21.05 5.19 -13.25
N ARG A 271 19.84 4.85 -13.67
CA ARG A 271 18.91 5.74 -14.37
C ARG A 271 17.60 5.85 -13.60
N GLY A 272 17.33 7.05 -13.10
CA GLY A 272 16.13 7.33 -12.33
C GLY A 272 14.86 7.51 -13.19
N PRO A 273 13.66 7.47 -12.58
CA PRO A 273 13.41 7.43 -11.13
C PRO A 273 13.84 6.12 -10.45
N ALA A 274 14.70 6.13 -9.44
CA ALA A 274 15.18 4.91 -8.78
C ALA A 274 15.63 5.17 -7.34
N ILE A 275 15.55 4.14 -6.49
CA ILE A 275 16.08 4.19 -5.11
C ILE A 275 17.00 3.01 -4.84
N ILE A 276 18.18 3.31 -4.28
CA ILE A 276 19.17 2.35 -3.80
C ILE A 276 19.20 2.45 -2.28
N GLY A 277 18.77 1.37 -1.62
CA GLY A 277 18.61 1.30 -0.18
C GLY A 277 19.93 1.27 0.59
N ARG A 278 19.86 1.58 1.88
CA ARG A 278 21.03 1.63 2.78
C ARG A 278 21.88 0.38 2.69
N GLY A 279 23.21 0.54 2.69
CA GLY A 279 24.15 -0.60 2.63
C GLY A 279 24.13 -1.42 1.33
N ALA A 280 23.24 -1.13 0.38
CA ALA A 280 23.18 -1.87 -0.87
C ALA A 280 24.41 -1.59 -1.74
N LYS A 281 24.86 -2.61 -2.47
CA LYS A 281 26.09 -2.53 -3.26
C LYS A 281 25.85 -2.96 -4.70
N ILE A 282 26.12 -2.04 -5.62
CA ILE A 282 25.88 -2.18 -7.06
C ILE A 282 27.24 -2.15 -7.78
N VAL A 283 27.63 -3.26 -8.41
CA VAL A 283 28.97 -3.45 -8.96
C VAL A 283 28.91 -3.93 -10.41
N ASP A 284 29.47 -3.16 -11.34
CA ASP A 284 29.51 -3.54 -12.76
C ASP A 284 28.10 -3.88 -13.31
N SER A 285 27.10 -3.10 -12.91
CA SER A 285 25.68 -3.37 -13.15
C SER A 285 24.92 -2.15 -13.69
N TYR A 286 23.73 -2.41 -14.23
CA TYR A 286 22.76 -1.38 -14.62
C TYR A 286 21.49 -1.48 -13.76
N VAL A 287 21.07 -0.34 -13.21
CA VAL A 287 19.77 -0.17 -12.56
C VAL A 287 18.98 0.88 -13.33
N GLY A 288 17.90 0.45 -13.97
CA GLY A 288 17.04 1.28 -14.79
C GLY A 288 15.88 1.93 -14.03
N PRO A 289 15.07 2.73 -14.73
CA PRO A 289 13.97 3.48 -14.14
C PRO A 289 12.95 2.60 -13.41
N TYR A 290 12.31 3.20 -12.42
CA TYR A 290 11.29 2.65 -11.55
C TYR A 290 11.72 1.41 -10.76
N SER A 291 13.03 1.31 -10.49
CA SER A 291 13.59 0.23 -9.67
C SER A 291 13.78 0.68 -8.23
N ALA A 292 13.35 -0.17 -7.30
CA ALA A 292 13.62 -0.03 -5.88
C ALA A 292 14.51 -1.19 -5.43
N ILE A 293 15.74 -0.87 -5.01
CA ILE A 293 16.70 -1.85 -4.50
C ILE A 293 16.75 -1.73 -2.98
N GLY A 294 16.31 -2.78 -2.29
CA GLY A 294 16.15 -2.79 -0.84
C GLY A 294 17.48 -2.74 -0.08
N PRO A 295 17.43 -2.41 1.23
CA PRO A 295 18.58 -2.43 2.13
C PRO A 295 19.46 -3.66 1.99
N ASP A 296 20.78 -3.46 2.06
CA ASP A 296 21.80 -4.51 2.09
C ASP A 296 21.75 -5.49 0.89
N SER A 297 21.10 -5.12 -0.21
CA SER A 297 21.06 -5.91 -1.44
C SER A 297 22.38 -5.84 -2.20
N TYR A 298 22.72 -6.92 -2.92
CA TYR A 298 23.96 -7.00 -3.70
C TYR A 298 23.67 -7.32 -5.16
N LEU A 299 23.96 -6.35 -6.04
CA LEU A 299 23.85 -6.51 -7.50
C LEU A 299 25.25 -6.49 -8.11
N GLN A 300 25.58 -7.53 -8.87
CA GLN A 300 26.86 -7.62 -9.57
C GLN A 300 26.72 -8.19 -10.97
N ARG A 301 27.24 -7.50 -11.99
CA ARG A 301 27.20 -7.97 -13.39
C ARG A 301 25.79 -8.40 -13.79
N CYS A 302 24.84 -7.48 -13.63
CA CYS A 302 23.43 -7.71 -13.94
C CYS A 302 22.73 -6.42 -14.37
N GLU A 303 21.55 -6.57 -14.98
CA GLU A 303 20.67 -5.46 -15.34
C GLU A 303 19.30 -5.64 -14.66
N VAL A 304 18.80 -4.59 -14.00
CA VAL A 304 17.48 -4.57 -13.34
C VAL A 304 16.73 -3.30 -13.75
N GLU A 305 15.46 -3.41 -14.13
CA GLU A 305 14.60 -2.27 -14.47
C GLU A 305 13.15 -2.53 -14.01
N TYR A 306 12.36 -1.49 -13.72
CA TYR A 306 10.93 -1.63 -13.40
C TYR A 306 10.62 -2.74 -12.37
N SER A 307 11.41 -2.81 -11.29
CA SER A 307 11.39 -3.95 -10.36
C SER A 307 11.54 -3.52 -8.90
N ILE A 308 11.02 -4.33 -7.98
CA ILE A 308 11.25 -4.18 -6.53
C ILE A 308 12.08 -5.36 -6.06
N LEU A 309 13.27 -5.08 -5.55
CA LEU A 309 14.12 -6.03 -4.87
C LEU A 309 14.03 -5.70 -3.38
N MET A 310 13.48 -6.59 -2.58
CA MET A 310 13.40 -6.41 -1.13
C MET A 310 14.76 -6.62 -0.46
N ASP A 311 14.82 -6.42 0.84
CA ASP A 311 16.04 -6.46 1.65
C ASP A 311 16.91 -7.68 1.37
N ARG A 312 18.23 -7.46 1.29
CA ARG A 312 19.25 -8.51 1.14
C ARG A 312 19.06 -9.37 -0.11
N ALA A 313 18.36 -8.89 -1.13
CA ALA A 313 18.29 -9.57 -2.41
C ALA A 313 19.67 -9.60 -3.08
N VAL A 314 20.03 -10.73 -3.68
CA VAL A 314 21.31 -10.92 -4.37
C VAL A 314 21.05 -11.25 -5.83
N VAL A 315 21.61 -10.45 -6.74
CA VAL A 315 21.60 -10.74 -8.18
C VAL A 315 23.02 -10.69 -8.69
N ARG A 316 23.55 -11.82 -9.16
CA ARG A 316 24.96 -11.94 -9.56
C ARG A 316 25.15 -12.70 -10.87
N GLU A 317 25.89 -12.07 -11.79
CA GLU A 317 26.28 -12.65 -13.09
C GLU A 317 25.07 -13.10 -13.93
N VAL A 318 24.02 -12.29 -13.92
CA VAL A 318 22.80 -12.56 -14.68
C VAL A 318 22.89 -11.81 -16.00
N ASP A 319 23.12 -12.57 -17.07
CA ASP A 319 23.36 -12.04 -18.43
C ASP A 319 22.07 -11.46 -19.07
N THR A 320 20.88 -11.81 -18.56
CA THR A 320 19.58 -11.33 -19.05
C THR A 320 19.00 -10.28 -18.11
N ARG A 321 18.44 -9.20 -18.67
CA ARG A 321 17.79 -8.16 -17.88
C ARG A 321 16.61 -8.70 -17.07
N ILE A 322 16.55 -8.31 -15.81
CA ILE A 322 15.41 -8.54 -14.92
C ILE A 322 14.49 -7.31 -15.01
N GLU A 323 13.25 -7.52 -15.43
CA GLU A 323 12.27 -6.46 -15.62
C GLU A 323 10.91 -6.87 -15.06
N GLY A 324 10.11 -5.91 -14.56
CA GLY A 324 8.74 -6.18 -14.10
C GLY A 324 8.68 -7.19 -12.96
N SER A 325 9.70 -7.22 -12.11
CA SER A 325 9.93 -8.31 -11.16
C SER A 325 9.81 -7.85 -9.71
N LEU A 326 9.30 -8.75 -8.87
CA LEU A 326 9.30 -8.61 -7.41
C LEU A 326 10.16 -9.72 -6.82
N LEU A 327 11.27 -9.36 -6.18
CA LEU A 327 12.12 -10.30 -5.46
C LEU A 327 11.91 -10.09 -3.96
N GLY A 328 11.51 -11.17 -3.28
CA GLY A 328 11.38 -11.20 -1.83
C GLY A 328 12.70 -10.98 -1.11
N ALA A 329 12.64 -10.77 0.20
CA ALA A 329 13.83 -10.63 1.01
C ALA A 329 14.68 -11.91 0.95
N ASP A 330 16.00 -11.75 0.97
CA ASP A 330 16.98 -12.86 0.92
C ASP A 330 16.90 -13.75 -0.34
N VAL A 331 16.23 -13.29 -1.41
CA VAL A 331 16.20 -14.01 -2.70
C VAL A 331 17.54 -13.87 -3.42
N GLU A 332 18.08 -14.99 -3.89
CA GLU A 332 19.29 -15.03 -4.71
C GLU A 332 18.99 -15.46 -6.15
N ILE A 333 19.44 -14.67 -7.13
CA ILE A 333 19.52 -15.05 -8.54
C ILE A 333 20.99 -15.01 -8.96
N ILE A 334 21.58 -16.19 -9.11
CA ILE A 334 23.02 -16.33 -9.37
C ILE A 334 23.29 -17.25 -10.55
N ARG A 335 24.36 -16.95 -11.28
CA ARG A 335 24.88 -17.85 -12.31
C ARG A 335 25.40 -19.15 -11.70
N SER A 336 24.98 -20.29 -12.28
CA SER A 336 25.57 -21.59 -11.95
C SER A 336 27.05 -21.65 -12.34
N GLN A 337 27.89 -22.15 -11.43
CA GLN A 337 29.28 -22.48 -11.70
C GLN A 337 29.39 -23.86 -12.36
N GLY A 338 30.25 -24.01 -13.37
CA GLY A 338 30.54 -25.29 -14.02
C GLY A 338 29.78 -25.58 -15.33
N LYS A 339 30.04 -26.77 -15.88
CA LYS A 339 29.37 -27.31 -17.10
C LYS A 339 28.63 -28.60 -16.74
N PRO A 340 27.47 -28.89 -17.35
CA PRO A 340 26.74 -28.05 -18.30
C PRO A 340 26.11 -26.81 -17.64
N ARG A 341 25.85 -25.77 -18.45
CA ARG A 341 25.09 -24.59 -17.99
C ARG A 341 23.63 -25.00 -17.82
N VAL A 342 23.14 -24.96 -16.59
CA VAL A 342 21.77 -25.36 -16.23
C VAL A 342 21.13 -24.27 -15.39
N GLN A 343 19.81 -24.14 -15.51
CA GLN A 343 19.00 -23.41 -14.55
C GLN A 343 18.68 -24.35 -13.39
N ARG A 344 18.85 -23.87 -12.15
CA ARG A 344 18.50 -24.61 -10.94
C ARG A 344 17.60 -23.73 -10.09
N PHE A 345 16.47 -24.28 -9.68
CA PHE A 345 15.44 -23.54 -8.94
C PHE A 345 15.24 -24.18 -7.57
N ILE A 346 15.21 -23.34 -6.53
CA ILE A 346 14.74 -23.68 -5.19
C ILE A 346 13.65 -22.66 -4.90
N LEU A 347 12.38 -23.08 -4.96
CA LEU A 347 11.22 -22.19 -4.94
C LEU A 347 10.26 -22.63 -3.84
N GLY A 348 9.58 -21.67 -3.22
CA GLY A 348 8.50 -21.91 -2.27
C GLY A 348 7.13 -22.09 -2.94
N GLU A 349 6.11 -22.35 -2.12
CA GLU A 349 4.72 -22.40 -2.59
C GLU A 349 4.32 -21.12 -3.32
N GLN A 350 3.49 -21.27 -4.36
CA GLN A 350 2.93 -20.16 -5.14
C GLN A 350 3.97 -19.25 -5.83
N SER A 351 5.25 -19.65 -5.89
CA SER A 351 6.27 -18.96 -6.68
C SER A 351 5.96 -19.06 -8.18
N ARG A 352 6.14 -17.96 -8.91
CA ARG A 352 6.05 -17.91 -10.37
C ARG A 352 7.41 -17.45 -10.90
N VAL A 353 7.98 -18.20 -11.83
CA VAL A 353 9.23 -17.86 -12.52
C VAL A 353 8.96 -17.91 -14.02
N GLU A 354 9.32 -16.83 -14.70
CA GLU A 354 9.27 -16.72 -16.17
C GLU A 354 10.71 -16.78 -16.69
N VAL A 355 11.01 -17.77 -17.53
CA VAL A 355 12.36 -18.02 -18.04
C VAL A 355 12.43 -17.66 -19.52
N VAL A 356 13.61 -17.18 -19.95
CA VAL A 356 13.92 -16.81 -21.34
C VAL A 356 14.80 -17.87 -21.99
#